data_AF-A0A661MSS5-F1
#
_entry.id   AF-A0A661MSS5-F1
#
_cell.length_a   1.000
_cell.length_b   1.000
_cell.length_c   1.000
_cell.angle_alpha   90.00
_cell.angle_beta   90.00
_cell.angle_gamma   90.00
#
_symmetry.space_group_name_H-M   'P 1'
#
loop_
_entity.id
_entity.type
_entity.pdbx_description
1 polymer ?
#
loop_
_entity_poly.entity_id
_entity_poly.type
_entity_poly.pdbx_seq_one_letter_code
_entity_poly.pdbx_strand_id
1 'polypeptide(L)'
;MDESMNSALQPTGNTGISFGSSELDADDFIPPRVKIVQAMSDERGEGVDEGNFYNTLTSEDYGPALTFIPIGTFKNRILLVRTERRKEMNKALKDAGIGPIGNDIEGLACRSLDMQHGRGNPGIECSACPLSSWSGDDGNTPPLCSETYNVTAINDSGDLIILGFSKSSAKVGKRMFSMMRLSSGKPWAAQYEAVTREEKGAQGRYFVPVIRKVDPPLPELMTLAENFAAQLAGVIIDVDSNVPEDAPPPPAEGEAVWEDEPSS
;
A
#
# COMPACT_ATOMS: atom_id res chain seq x y z
N MET A 1 -22.39 -53.55 6.05
CA MET A 1 -21.80 -52.45 6.83
C MET A 1 -20.81 -51.81 5.88
N ASP A 2 -21.30 -50.82 5.12
CA ASP A 2 -20.57 -50.14 4.07
C ASP A 2 -19.66 -49.09 4.69
N GLU A 3 -18.35 -49.29 4.52
CA GLU A 3 -17.29 -48.39 4.96
C GLU A 3 -16.71 -47.65 3.74
N SER A 4 -17.60 -46.99 2.99
CA SER A 4 -17.20 -46.14 1.86
C SER A 4 -17.99 -44.84 1.90
N MET A 5 -17.49 -43.85 2.65
CA MET A 5 -17.77 -42.42 2.42
C MET A 5 -17.03 -41.59 3.48
N ASN A 6 -15.76 -41.31 3.22
CA ASN A 6 -15.14 -40.05 3.61
C ASN A 6 -13.88 -39.82 2.78
N SER A 7 -14.10 -39.62 1.47
CA SER A 7 -13.15 -38.95 0.58
C SER A 7 -13.76 -37.62 0.18
N ALA A 8 -14.03 -36.77 1.16
CA ALA A 8 -14.44 -35.40 0.93
C ALA A 8 -13.19 -34.58 0.56
N LEU A 9 -13.12 -34.24 -0.74
CA LEU A 9 -12.47 -33.05 -1.28
C LEU A 9 -11.03 -32.80 -0.79
N GLN A 10 -10.07 -33.53 -1.34
CA GLN A 10 -8.76 -32.93 -1.53
C GLN A 10 -8.85 -31.97 -2.72
N PRO A 11 -8.58 -30.65 -2.55
CA PRO A 11 -8.51 -29.73 -3.67
C PRO A 11 -7.24 -30.03 -4.48
N THR A 12 -7.36 -30.96 -5.43
CA THR A 12 -6.37 -31.17 -6.49
C THR A 12 -6.72 -30.23 -7.64
N GLY A 13 -6.13 -29.05 -7.69
CA GLY A 13 -6.36 -28.14 -8.81
C GLY A 13 -5.91 -26.72 -8.53
N ASN A 14 -4.81 -26.36 -9.17
CA ASN A 14 -4.24 -25.02 -9.25
C ASN A 14 -5.23 -24.02 -9.91
N THR A 15 -6.14 -23.43 -9.14
CA THR A 15 -6.77 -22.12 -9.38
C THR A 15 -7.60 -21.77 -8.16
N GLY A 16 -7.15 -20.83 -7.34
CA GLY A 16 -7.95 -20.21 -6.27
C GLY A 16 -9.01 -19.26 -6.83
N ILE A 17 -9.74 -19.69 -7.85
CA ILE A 17 -10.89 -18.98 -8.42
C ILE A 17 -12.11 -19.72 -7.90
N SER A 18 -12.79 -19.09 -6.94
CA SER A 18 -14.06 -19.54 -6.38
C SER A 18 -15.13 -19.68 -7.47
N PHE A 19 -16.13 -20.52 -7.23
CA PHE A 19 -17.31 -20.65 -8.10
C PHE A 19 -17.92 -19.26 -8.36
N GLY A 20 -18.05 -18.87 -9.64
CA GLY A 20 -18.60 -17.57 -10.05
C GLY A 20 -17.60 -16.42 -10.20
N SER A 21 -16.30 -16.66 -10.03
CA SER A 21 -15.24 -15.63 -10.22
C SER A 21 -14.47 -15.76 -11.54
N SER A 22 -14.96 -16.58 -12.48
CA SER A 22 -14.30 -16.78 -13.78
C SER A 22 -14.36 -15.57 -14.72
N GLU A 23 -15.28 -14.63 -14.46
CA GLU A 23 -15.42 -13.38 -15.22
C GLU A 23 -14.79 -12.17 -14.49
N LEU A 24 -14.32 -12.35 -13.25
CA LEU A 24 -13.65 -11.28 -12.53
C LEU A 24 -12.22 -11.14 -13.03
N ASP A 25 -11.84 -9.93 -13.39
CA ASP A 25 -10.47 -9.61 -13.75
C ASP A 25 -9.69 -9.04 -12.54
N ALA A 26 -8.45 -8.64 -12.79
CA ALA A 26 -7.62 -8.06 -11.74
C ALA A 26 -8.09 -6.65 -11.31
N ASP A 27 -8.86 -5.97 -12.16
CA ASP A 27 -9.37 -4.62 -11.90
C ASP A 27 -10.62 -4.67 -11.00
N ASP A 28 -11.36 -5.79 -11.00
CA ASP A 28 -12.46 -6.06 -10.06
C ASP A 28 -11.97 -6.36 -8.62
N PHE A 29 -10.68 -6.59 -8.43
CA PHE A 29 -10.12 -6.94 -7.13
C PHE A 29 -9.68 -5.69 -6.36
N ILE A 30 -10.43 -5.34 -5.32
CA ILE A 30 -10.01 -4.30 -4.36
C ILE A 30 -9.22 -4.96 -3.22
N PRO A 31 -7.92 -4.68 -3.07
CA PRO A 31 -7.15 -5.28 -1.99
C PRO A 31 -7.62 -4.73 -0.62
N PRO A 32 -7.96 -5.60 0.34
CA PRO A 32 -8.37 -5.19 1.68
C PRO A 32 -7.21 -4.54 2.43
N ARG A 33 -7.33 -3.25 2.71
CA ARG A 33 -6.32 -2.48 3.45
C ARG A 33 -6.61 -2.56 4.94
N VAL A 34 -5.55 -2.81 5.70
CA VAL A 34 -5.57 -2.69 7.15
C VAL A 34 -4.87 -1.42 7.57
N LYS A 35 -5.56 -0.58 8.33
CA LYS A 35 -5.02 0.64 8.93
C LYS A 35 -5.22 0.65 10.44
N ILE A 36 -4.46 1.50 11.12
CA ILE A 36 -4.67 1.77 12.55
C ILE A 36 -5.63 2.95 12.67
N VAL A 37 -6.70 2.79 13.43
CA VAL A 37 -7.66 3.86 13.73
C VAL A 37 -6.96 4.94 14.56
N GLN A 38 -6.95 6.17 14.06
CA GLN A 38 -6.37 7.34 14.72
C GLN A 38 -7.49 8.23 15.26
N ALA A 39 -7.13 9.22 16.10
CA ALA A 39 -8.10 10.14 16.70
C ALA A 39 -8.98 10.89 15.68
N MET A 40 -8.48 11.10 14.45
CA MET A 40 -9.14 11.81 13.34
C MET A 40 -9.65 10.86 12.23
N SER A 41 -9.67 9.55 12.48
CA SER A 41 -10.19 8.56 11.54
C SER A 41 -11.72 8.57 11.54
N ASP A 42 -12.34 8.44 10.36
CA ASP A 42 -13.80 8.42 10.21
C ASP A 42 -14.43 7.21 10.92
N GLU A 43 -13.70 6.09 10.97
CA GLU A 43 -14.11 4.82 11.61
C GLU A 43 -14.36 4.96 13.12
N ARG A 44 -13.79 5.97 13.75
CA ARG A 44 -14.09 6.27 15.15
C ARG A 44 -15.57 6.62 15.34
N GLY A 45 -16.20 7.22 14.33
CA GLY A 45 -17.64 7.49 14.30
C GLY A 45 -18.49 6.21 14.19
N GLU A 46 -17.89 5.10 13.78
CA GLU A 46 -18.52 3.79 13.63
C GLU A 46 -18.38 2.92 14.89
N GLY A 47 -17.73 3.44 15.94
CA GLY A 47 -17.59 2.77 17.24
C GLY A 47 -16.31 1.94 17.39
N VAL A 48 -15.35 2.08 16.47
CA VAL A 48 -14.04 1.41 16.56
C VAL A 48 -13.10 2.19 17.46
N ASP A 49 -12.39 1.50 18.35
CA ASP A 49 -11.46 2.12 19.31
C ASP A 49 -10.19 2.67 18.63
N GLU A 50 -9.71 3.81 19.12
CA GLU A 50 -8.41 4.36 18.70
C GLU A 50 -7.28 3.37 19.01
N GLY A 51 -6.40 3.14 18.04
CA GLY A 51 -5.31 2.18 18.18
C GLY A 51 -5.65 0.76 17.75
N ASN A 52 -6.88 0.47 17.33
CA ASN A 52 -7.20 -0.82 16.74
C ASN A 52 -6.77 -0.89 15.26
N PHE A 53 -6.41 -2.09 14.82
CA PHE A 53 -6.28 -2.44 13.41
C PHE A 53 -7.67 -2.65 12.82
N TYR A 54 -7.92 -2.04 11.67
CA TYR A 54 -9.24 -2.04 11.02
C TYR A 54 -9.10 -2.33 9.53
N ASN A 55 -9.92 -3.26 9.03
CA ASN A 55 -10.03 -3.57 7.61
C ASN A 55 -11.00 -2.61 6.93
N THR A 56 -10.48 -1.76 6.05
CA THR A 56 -11.30 -0.71 5.40
C THR A 56 -12.27 -1.25 4.37
N LEU A 57 -12.12 -2.50 3.92
CA LEU A 57 -13.01 -3.11 2.94
C LEU A 57 -14.16 -3.86 3.63
N THR A 58 -13.85 -4.66 4.65
CA THR A 58 -14.86 -5.48 5.36
C THR A 58 -15.47 -4.80 6.57
N SER A 59 -14.93 -3.65 6.98
CA SER A 59 -15.31 -2.94 8.21
C SER A 59 -15.06 -3.75 9.49
N GLU A 60 -14.09 -4.67 9.44
CA GLU A 60 -13.75 -5.54 10.56
C GLU A 60 -12.71 -4.91 11.48
N ASP A 61 -12.98 -4.95 12.78
CA ASP A 61 -12.06 -4.54 13.84
C ASP A 61 -11.23 -5.74 14.33
N TYR A 62 -9.93 -5.70 14.05
CA TYR A 62 -8.96 -6.71 14.47
C TYR A 62 -8.36 -6.43 15.87
N GLY A 63 -8.75 -5.35 16.54
CA GLY A 63 -8.25 -4.99 17.85
C GLY A 63 -6.83 -4.41 17.84
N PRO A 64 -6.18 -4.26 19.01
CA PRO A 64 -4.89 -3.58 19.14
C PRO A 64 -3.67 -4.42 18.72
N ALA A 65 -3.88 -5.69 18.38
CA ALA A 65 -2.84 -6.61 17.97
C ALA A 65 -3.31 -7.45 16.78
N LEU A 66 -2.45 -7.61 15.78
CA LEU A 66 -2.73 -8.36 14.56
C LEU A 66 -1.58 -9.31 14.26
N THR A 67 -1.89 -10.58 14.15
CA THR A 67 -0.93 -11.61 13.73
C THR A 67 -1.08 -11.85 12.23
N PHE A 68 0.04 -11.96 11.51
CA PHE A 68 0.00 -12.14 10.07
C PHE A 68 1.25 -12.85 9.51
N ILE A 69 1.10 -13.42 8.31
CA ILE A 69 2.14 -14.07 7.53
C ILE A 69 2.38 -13.25 6.26
N PRO A 70 3.56 -12.63 6.07
CA PRO A 70 3.83 -11.83 4.89
C PRO A 70 4.00 -12.74 3.66
N ILE A 71 3.26 -12.40 2.62
CA ILE A 71 3.33 -13.03 1.29
C ILE A 71 4.32 -12.27 0.41
N GLY A 72 4.18 -10.94 0.38
CA GLY A 72 4.90 -10.07 -0.53
C GLY A 72 5.05 -8.67 0.04
N THR A 73 5.99 -7.93 -0.54
CA THR A 73 6.26 -6.54 -0.17
C THR A 73 6.43 -5.70 -1.41
N PHE A 74 5.86 -4.51 -1.41
CA PHE A 74 6.04 -3.55 -2.47
C PHE A 74 6.01 -2.14 -1.89
N LYS A 75 6.40 -1.16 -2.70
CA LYS A 75 6.40 0.24 -2.32
C LYS A 75 5.66 1.01 -3.38
N ASN A 76 4.99 2.07 -2.96
CA ASN A 76 4.43 3.04 -3.87
C ASN A 76 4.64 4.46 -3.34
N ARG A 77 4.44 5.42 -4.23
CA ARG A 77 4.41 6.84 -3.91
C ARG A 77 3.10 7.43 -4.38
N ILE A 78 2.53 8.29 -3.54
CA ILE A 78 1.35 9.07 -3.89
C ILE A 78 1.56 10.54 -3.54
N LEU A 79 1.07 11.42 -4.41
CA LEU A 79 0.97 12.85 -4.18
C LEU A 79 -0.51 13.19 -4.05
N LEU A 80 -0.94 13.49 -2.83
CA LEU A 80 -2.27 14.01 -2.55
C LEU A 80 -2.17 15.53 -2.42
N VAL A 81 -2.79 16.24 -3.35
CA VAL A 81 -2.91 17.69 -3.34
C VAL A 81 -4.03 18.06 -2.38
N ARG A 82 -3.67 18.95 -1.47
CA ARG A 82 -4.62 19.62 -0.58
C ARG A 82 -4.44 21.11 -0.74
N THR A 83 -5.56 21.83 -0.75
CA THR A 83 -5.61 23.28 -0.95
C THR A 83 -4.59 24.04 -0.09
N GLU A 84 -4.41 23.66 1.17
CA GLU A 84 -3.50 24.33 2.11
C GLU A 84 -2.01 24.11 1.79
N ARG A 85 -1.65 23.01 1.11
CA ARG A 85 -0.26 22.67 0.77
C ARG A 85 0.12 22.98 -0.68
N ARG A 86 -0.84 23.33 -1.53
CA ARG A 86 -0.61 23.62 -2.97
C ARG A 86 0.46 24.67 -3.21
N LYS A 87 0.48 25.75 -2.41
CA LYS A 87 1.48 26.81 -2.53
C LYS A 87 2.91 26.30 -2.31
N GLU A 88 3.09 25.42 -1.34
CA GLU A 88 4.36 24.77 -1.03
C GLU A 88 4.82 23.88 -2.20
N MET A 89 3.90 23.07 -2.73
CA MET A 89 4.15 22.19 -3.88
C MET A 89 4.57 22.98 -5.12
N ASN A 90 3.79 23.99 -5.50
CA ASN A 90 4.05 24.80 -6.70
C ASN A 90 5.33 25.63 -6.56
N LYS A 91 5.71 26.03 -5.35
CA LYS A 91 7.02 26.64 -5.11
C LYS A 91 8.15 25.65 -5.40
N ALA A 92 8.10 24.46 -4.82
CA ALA A 92 9.14 23.44 -5.01
C ALA A 92 9.28 23.00 -6.47
N LEU A 93 8.15 22.87 -7.19
CA LEU A 93 8.17 22.55 -8.62
C LEU A 93 8.76 23.68 -9.46
N LYS A 94 8.36 24.93 -9.19
CA LYS A 94 8.91 26.10 -9.87
C LYS A 94 10.42 26.24 -9.68
N ASP A 95 10.91 26.04 -8.46
CA ASP A 95 12.34 26.11 -8.13
C ASP A 95 13.16 25.04 -8.89
N ALA A 96 12.52 23.92 -9.26
CA ALA A 96 13.10 22.86 -10.07
C ALA A 96 12.83 23.00 -11.59
N GLY A 97 12.20 24.10 -12.05
CA GLY A 97 11.86 24.31 -13.45
C GLY A 97 10.72 23.41 -13.97
N ILE A 98 9.93 22.83 -13.07
CA ILE A 98 8.79 21.97 -13.40
C ILE A 98 7.50 22.79 -13.36
N GLY A 99 6.57 22.50 -14.27
CA GLY A 99 5.25 23.14 -14.31
C GLY A 99 4.46 22.97 -13.01
N PRO A 100 3.57 23.92 -12.66
CA PRO A 100 2.80 23.85 -11.43
C PRO A 100 1.71 22.75 -11.50
N ILE A 101 1.25 22.33 -10.34
CA ILE A 101 0.02 21.57 -10.18
C ILE A 101 -1.16 22.50 -10.46
N GLY A 102 -1.99 22.12 -11.44
CA GLY A 102 -3.19 22.84 -11.85
C GLY A 102 -4.19 23.03 -10.72
N ASN A 103 -4.83 24.21 -10.65
CA ASN A 103 -5.74 24.59 -9.56
C ASN A 103 -7.00 23.71 -9.46
N ASP A 104 -7.32 23.00 -10.53
CA ASP A 104 -8.42 22.06 -10.70
C ASP A 104 -8.14 20.67 -10.10
N ILE A 105 -6.89 20.34 -9.78
CA ILE A 105 -6.52 19.05 -9.20
C ILE A 105 -6.61 19.11 -7.68
N GLU A 106 -7.60 18.47 -7.07
CA GLU A 106 -7.68 18.21 -5.62
C GLU A 106 -7.71 16.70 -5.37
N GLY A 107 -7.01 16.21 -4.33
CA GLY A 107 -6.86 14.77 -4.11
C GLY A 107 -5.66 14.19 -4.86
N LEU A 108 -5.80 13.03 -5.49
CA LEU A 108 -4.68 12.32 -6.11
C LEU A 108 -4.19 13.03 -7.37
N ALA A 109 -2.98 13.60 -7.31
CA ALA A 109 -2.35 14.29 -8.43
C ALA A 109 -1.32 13.43 -9.17
N CYS A 110 -0.55 12.63 -8.43
CA CYS A 110 0.46 11.75 -9.02
C CYS A 110 0.58 10.47 -8.21
N ARG A 111 0.83 9.35 -8.89
CA ARG A 111 1.11 8.03 -8.29
C ARG A 111 2.27 7.33 -8.99
N SER A 112 3.05 6.56 -8.24
CA SER A 112 4.09 5.67 -8.78
C SER A 112 4.00 4.31 -8.09
N LEU A 113 3.77 3.27 -8.88
CA LEU A 113 3.67 1.87 -8.41
C LEU A 113 5.03 1.15 -8.40
N ASP A 114 6.02 1.69 -9.12
CA ASP A 114 7.36 1.13 -9.28
C ASP A 114 8.45 1.91 -8.51
N MET A 115 8.06 3.00 -7.83
CA MET A 115 8.93 3.97 -7.17
C MET A 115 9.88 4.73 -8.11
N GLN A 116 9.74 4.56 -9.43
CA GLN A 116 10.63 5.11 -10.45
C GLN A 116 9.90 6.15 -11.28
N HIS A 117 8.72 5.83 -11.80
CA HIS A 117 7.97 6.70 -12.71
C HIS A 117 6.66 7.15 -12.06
N GLY A 118 6.49 8.46 -11.93
CA GLY A 118 5.21 9.06 -11.57
C GLY A 118 4.26 9.08 -12.77
N ARG A 119 2.98 8.80 -12.54
CA ARG A 119 1.88 9.01 -13.48
C ARG A 119 0.94 10.06 -12.92
N GLY A 120 0.55 11.04 -13.74
CA GLY A 120 -0.26 12.19 -13.35
C GLY A 120 0.53 13.50 -13.40
N ASN A 121 0.22 14.46 -12.53
CA ASN A 121 0.92 15.75 -12.42
C ASN A 121 1.72 15.79 -11.10
N PRO A 122 3.07 15.88 -11.13
CA PRO A 122 3.91 16.27 -12.27
C PRO A 122 4.33 15.14 -13.22
N GLY A 123 4.10 13.86 -12.88
CA GLY A 123 4.30 12.75 -13.83
C GLY A 123 5.74 12.46 -14.27
N ILE A 124 6.73 12.89 -13.49
CA ILE A 124 8.16 12.73 -13.79
C ILE A 124 8.79 11.55 -13.02
N GLU A 125 10.07 11.29 -13.26
CA GLU A 125 10.85 10.35 -12.45
C GLU A 125 10.84 10.74 -10.97
N CYS A 126 10.57 9.76 -10.11
CA CYS A 126 10.49 9.94 -8.66
C CYS A 126 11.82 10.41 -8.06
N SER A 127 12.96 9.98 -8.63
CA SER A 127 14.32 10.41 -8.26
C SER A 127 14.58 11.89 -8.56
N ALA A 128 13.98 12.41 -9.64
CA ALA A 128 14.13 13.81 -10.07
C ALA A 128 13.06 14.74 -9.47
N CYS A 129 12.01 14.19 -8.86
CA CYS A 129 10.90 14.97 -8.33
C CYS A 129 11.26 15.67 -7.02
N PRO A 130 11.21 17.02 -6.94
CA PRO A 130 11.53 17.74 -5.70
C PRO A 130 10.55 17.44 -4.57
N LEU A 131 9.32 17.04 -4.90
CA LEU A 131 8.29 16.68 -3.93
C LEU A 131 8.55 15.33 -3.25
N SER A 132 9.43 14.49 -3.80
CA SER A 132 9.71 13.13 -3.32
C SER A 132 10.81 13.07 -2.24
N SER A 133 11.52 14.19 -2.05
CA SER A 133 12.73 14.30 -1.25
C SER A 133 12.49 15.09 0.04
N TRP A 134 13.33 14.82 1.06
CA TRP A 134 13.36 15.63 2.27
C TRP A 134 13.92 17.02 1.94
N SER A 135 13.35 18.05 2.57
CA SER A 135 13.70 19.44 2.30
C SER A 135 13.91 20.24 3.59
N GLY A 136 14.12 21.54 3.48
CA GLY A 136 14.42 22.46 4.59
C GLY A 136 15.91 22.55 4.89
N ASP A 137 16.32 23.66 5.52
CA ASP A 137 17.73 23.95 5.82
C ASP A 137 18.37 22.92 6.76
N ASP A 138 17.55 22.20 7.53
CA ASP A 138 17.94 21.15 8.46
C ASP A 138 17.73 19.72 7.92
N GLY A 139 17.18 19.58 6.71
CA GLY A 139 16.84 18.29 6.10
C GLY A 139 15.74 17.50 6.83
N ASN A 140 14.99 18.12 7.77
CA ASN A 140 13.94 17.44 8.53
C ASN A 140 12.53 17.75 8.03
N THR A 141 12.37 18.50 6.94
CA THR A 141 11.04 18.69 6.37
C THR A 141 10.66 17.45 5.55
N PRO A 142 9.56 16.75 5.92
CA PRO A 142 9.18 15.52 5.24
C PRO A 142 8.74 15.80 3.80
N PRO A 143 8.95 14.83 2.88
CA PRO A 143 8.47 14.93 1.50
C PRO A 143 6.98 15.24 1.39
N LEU A 144 6.61 16.01 0.37
CA LEU A 144 5.22 16.30 0.00
C LEU A 144 4.55 15.07 -0.64
N CYS A 145 5.30 14.33 -1.45
CA CYS A 145 4.91 13.05 -2.03
C CYS A 145 5.23 11.93 -1.04
N SER A 146 4.20 11.23 -0.57
CA SER A 146 4.30 10.22 0.47
C SER A 146 4.78 8.88 -0.10
N GLU A 147 5.84 8.31 0.47
CA GLU A 147 6.23 6.90 0.27
C GLU A 147 5.46 6.01 1.27
N THR A 148 4.90 4.91 0.77
CA THR A 148 4.28 3.87 1.59
C THR A 148 4.98 2.54 1.36
N TYR A 149 5.30 1.85 2.45
CA TYR A 149 5.80 0.48 2.45
C TYR A 149 4.60 -0.43 2.67
N ASN A 150 4.30 -1.28 1.70
CA ASN A 150 3.14 -2.16 1.76
C ASN A 150 3.58 -3.61 1.97
N VAL A 151 2.87 -4.32 2.83
CA VAL A 151 3.03 -5.75 3.04
C VAL A 151 1.71 -6.42 2.71
N THR A 152 1.71 -7.25 1.67
CA THR A 152 0.62 -8.19 1.43
C THR A 152 0.82 -9.39 2.34
N ALA A 153 -0.19 -9.75 3.10
CA ALA A 153 -0.10 -10.77 4.13
C ALA A 153 -1.42 -11.55 4.27
N ILE A 154 -1.37 -12.64 5.03
CA ILE A 154 -2.55 -13.37 5.51
C ILE A 154 -2.64 -13.20 7.02
N ASN A 155 -3.81 -12.87 7.56
CA ASN A 155 -4.05 -12.83 9.00
C ASN A 155 -4.20 -14.26 9.59
N ASP A 156 -4.46 -14.37 10.88
CA ASP A 156 -4.73 -15.64 11.56
C ASP A 156 -6.04 -16.32 11.14
N SER A 157 -7.01 -15.55 10.65
CA SER A 157 -8.27 -16.04 10.06
C SER A 157 -8.11 -16.62 8.63
N GLY A 158 -6.98 -16.36 7.95
CA GLY A 158 -6.76 -16.78 6.57
C GLY A 158 -7.12 -15.74 5.52
N ASP A 159 -7.50 -14.53 5.93
CA ASP A 159 -7.84 -13.43 5.02
C ASP A 159 -6.60 -12.78 4.45
N LEU A 160 -6.62 -12.52 3.14
CA LEU A 160 -5.65 -11.67 2.49
C LEU A 160 -5.81 -10.23 3.03
N ILE A 161 -4.72 -9.57 3.38
CA ILE A 161 -4.69 -8.19 3.89
C ILE A 161 -3.49 -7.42 3.34
N ILE A 162 -3.60 -6.10 3.27
CA ILE A 162 -2.48 -5.19 2.97
C ILE A 162 -2.24 -4.25 4.14
N LEU A 163 -1.06 -4.36 4.74
CA LEU A 163 -0.58 -3.47 5.79
C LEU A 163 0.28 -2.36 5.16
N GLY A 164 -0.24 -1.13 5.20
CA GLY A 164 0.44 0.06 4.69
C GLY A 164 1.17 0.84 5.78
N PHE A 165 2.47 1.06 5.61
CA PHE A 165 3.30 1.85 6.52
C PHE A 165 3.74 3.15 5.82
N SER A 166 3.16 4.28 6.22
CA SER A 166 3.47 5.61 5.66
C SER A 166 3.69 6.63 6.77
N LYS A 167 4.26 7.79 6.43
CA LYS A 167 4.47 8.91 7.36
C LYS A 167 5.15 8.46 8.67
N SER A 168 4.47 8.58 9.81
CA SER A 168 4.99 8.21 11.14
C SER A 168 5.34 6.73 11.28
N SER A 169 4.70 5.83 10.51
CA SER A 169 4.98 4.38 10.55
C SER A 169 5.96 3.91 9.47
N ALA A 170 6.42 4.78 8.56
CA ALA A 170 7.34 4.39 7.47
C ALA A 170 8.64 3.75 7.98
N LYS A 171 9.17 4.21 9.12
CA LYS A 171 10.35 3.60 9.77
C LYS A 171 10.10 2.15 10.19
N VAL A 172 8.87 1.85 10.62
CA VAL A 172 8.45 0.49 11.02
C VAL A 172 8.41 -0.42 9.80
N GLY A 173 7.79 0.02 8.69
CA GLY A 173 7.76 -0.72 7.43
C GLY A 173 9.17 -1.02 6.90
N LYS A 174 10.07 -0.03 6.90
CA LYS A 174 11.47 -0.22 6.50
C LYS A 174 12.22 -1.24 7.39
N ARG A 175 12.00 -1.18 8.70
CA ARG A 175 12.56 -2.17 9.64
C ARG A 175 12.05 -3.57 9.34
N MET A 176 10.75 -3.71 9.07
CA MET A 176 10.14 -4.98 8.72
C MET A 176 10.69 -5.57 7.42
N PHE A 177 10.81 -4.76 6.35
CA PHE A 177 11.43 -5.19 5.09
C PHE A 177 12.86 -5.69 5.33
N SER A 178 13.59 -5.00 6.22
CA SER A 178 14.95 -5.40 6.60
C SER A 178 14.95 -6.75 7.35
N MET A 179 14.02 -6.96 8.29
CA MET A 179 13.87 -8.25 8.98
C MET A 179 13.58 -9.39 8.02
N MET A 180 12.68 -9.18 7.05
CA MET A 180 12.34 -10.17 6.03
C MET A 180 13.55 -10.49 5.14
N ARG A 181 14.28 -9.48 4.68
CA ARG A 181 15.47 -9.67 3.83
C ARG A 181 16.63 -10.37 4.55
N LEU A 182 16.76 -10.15 5.86
CA LEU A 182 17.78 -10.81 6.68
C LEU A 182 17.40 -12.24 7.08
N SER A 183 16.11 -12.58 7.00
CA SER A 183 15.67 -13.95 7.24
C SER A 183 16.07 -14.83 6.04
N SER A 184 16.76 -15.94 6.30
CA SER A 184 17.31 -16.82 5.27
C SER A 184 16.26 -17.75 4.63
N GLY A 185 14.97 -17.41 4.71
CA GLY A 185 13.86 -18.26 4.27
C GLY A 185 12.88 -17.53 3.37
N LYS A 186 11.88 -18.27 2.88
CA LYS A 186 10.73 -17.70 2.19
C LYS A 186 9.98 -16.73 3.13
N PRO A 187 9.50 -15.57 2.67
CA PRO A 187 8.73 -14.62 3.49
C PRO A 187 7.60 -15.26 4.29
N TRP A 188 6.84 -16.16 3.65
CA TRP A 188 5.68 -16.85 4.24
C TRP A 188 6.04 -17.99 5.21
N ALA A 189 7.33 -18.27 5.42
CA ALA A 189 7.79 -19.22 6.44
C ALA A 189 7.97 -18.58 7.83
N ALA A 190 7.61 -17.30 7.98
CA ALA A 190 7.66 -16.58 9.24
C ALA A 190 6.30 -15.94 9.54
N GLN A 191 5.93 -15.92 10.82
CA GLN A 191 4.78 -15.17 11.30
C GLN A 191 5.27 -13.95 12.09
N TYR A 192 4.51 -12.87 12.00
CA TYR A 192 4.77 -11.62 12.68
C TYR A 192 3.53 -11.19 13.43
N GLU A 193 3.74 -10.41 14.47
CA GLU A 193 2.69 -9.73 15.21
C GLU A 193 2.96 -8.23 15.15
N ALA A 194 1.92 -7.48 14.80
CA ALA A 194 1.85 -6.04 14.93
C ALA A 194 1.04 -5.69 16.17
N VAL A 195 1.64 -4.96 17.11
CA VAL A 195 0.93 -4.45 18.29
C VAL A 195 0.95 -2.93 18.24
N THR A 196 -0.17 -2.27 18.49
CA THR A 196 -0.22 -0.81 18.49
C THR A 196 0.35 -0.23 19.77
N ARG A 197 1.05 0.89 19.62
CA ARG A 197 1.63 1.66 20.71
C ARG A 197 1.26 3.12 20.56
N GLU A 198 0.77 3.73 21.63
CA GLU A 198 0.57 5.17 21.70
C GLU A 198 1.92 5.89 21.77
N GLU A 199 2.08 6.90 20.92
CA GLU A 199 3.18 7.86 20.95
C GLU A 199 2.62 9.29 21.07
N LYS A 200 3.45 10.19 21.58
CA LYS A 200 3.13 11.62 21.69
C LYS A 200 4.07 12.41 20.81
N GLY A 201 3.50 13.24 19.94
CA GLY A 201 4.22 14.17 19.07
C GLY A 201 3.70 15.60 19.21
N ALA A 202 4.23 16.49 18.36
CA ALA A 202 3.85 17.91 18.36
C ALA A 202 2.36 18.15 18.05
N GLN A 203 1.73 17.24 17.29
CA GLN A 203 0.32 17.32 16.89
C GLN A 203 -0.63 16.54 17.84
N GLY A 204 -0.11 16.02 18.97
CA GLY A 204 -0.89 15.24 19.93
C GLY A 204 -0.46 13.78 19.99
N ARG A 205 -1.36 12.94 20.53
CA ARG A 205 -1.17 11.50 20.60
C ARG A 205 -1.52 10.82 19.27
N TYR A 206 -0.77 9.80 18.90
CA TYR A 206 -1.02 8.98 17.72
C TYR A 206 -0.58 7.54 17.99
N PHE A 207 -1.11 6.59 17.23
CA PHE A 207 -0.77 5.17 17.39
C PHE A 207 0.13 4.70 16.25
N VAL A 208 1.17 3.94 16.60
CA VAL A 208 2.08 3.30 15.64
C VAL A 208 2.16 1.80 15.87
N PRO A 209 2.34 0.99 14.81
CA PRO A 209 2.55 -0.44 14.99
C PRO A 209 3.98 -0.72 15.45
N VAL A 210 4.13 -1.71 16.32
CA VAL A 210 5.41 -2.33 16.68
C VAL A 210 5.38 -3.76 16.13
N ILE A 211 6.29 -4.06 15.22
CA ILE A 211 6.37 -5.37 14.57
C ILE A 211 7.43 -6.23 15.26
N ARG A 212 7.06 -7.47 15.58
CA ARG A 212 7.99 -8.51 16.03
C ARG A 212 7.72 -9.83 15.31
N LYS A 213 8.77 -10.63 15.12
CA LYS A 213 8.62 -12.01 14.67
C LYS A 213 8.10 -12.84 15.85
N VAL A 214 7.13 -13.71 15.60
CA VAL A 214 6.55 -14.62 16.60
C VAL A 214 6.81 -16.07 16.19
N ASP A 215 6.19 -17.01 16.90
CA ASP A 215 6.29 -18.43 16.62
C ASP A 215 5.86 -18.75 15.19
N PRO A 216 6.34 -19.86 14.59
CA PRO A 216 5.97 -20.22 13.24
C PRO A 216 4.45 -20.37 13.08
N PRO A 217 3.91 -20.01 11.90
CA PRO A 217 2.49 -20.14 11.64
C PRO A 217 2.06 -21.61 11.57
N LEU A 218 0.75 -21.83 11.72
CA LEU A 218 0.17 -23.16 11.52
C LEU A 218 0.46 -23.67 10.09
N PRO A 219 0.71 -24.99 9.91
CA PRO A 219 1.03 -25.54 8.59
C PRO A 219 -0.03 -25.25 7.50
N GLU A 220 -1.29 -25.17 7.89
CA GLU A 220 -2.41 -24.84 7.00
C GLU A 220 -2.30 -23.41 6.48
N LEU A 221 -2.05 -22.44 7.37
CA LEU A 221 -1.85 -21.03 7.01
C LEU A 221 -0.58 -20.84 6.17
N MET A 222 0.48 -21.62 6.42
CA MET A 222 1.67 -21.61 5.57
C MET A 222 1.36 -22.04 4.13
N THR A 223 0.58 -23.12 3.98
CA THR A 223 0.20 -23.66 2.67
C THR A 223 -0.66 -22.64 1.92
N LEU A 224 -1.59 -22.00 2.63
CA LEU A 224 -2.41 -20.93 2.08
C LEU A 224 -1.56 -19.74 1.63
N ALA A 225 -0.61 -19.30 2.47
CA ALA A 225 0.31 -18.21 2.15
C ALA A 225 1.23 -18.53 0.96
N GLU A 226 1.68 -19.78 0.82
CA GLU A 226 2.45 -20.22 -0.35
C GLU A 226 1.60 -20.16 -1.64
N ASN A 227 0.33 -20.57 -1.58
CA ASN A 227 -0.58 -20.50 -2.73
C ASN A 227 -0.83 -19.04 -3.16
N PHE A 228 -1.10 -18.15 -2.21
CA PHE A 228 -1.24 -16.72 -2.52
C PHE A 228 0.07 -16.11 -3.03
N ALA A 229 1.22 -16.51 -2.48
CA ALA A 229 2.52 -16.06 -2.98
C ALA A 229 2.74 -16.44 -4.45
N ALA A 230 2.34 -17.65 -4.84
CA ALA A 230 2.42 -18.10 -6.22
C ALA A 230 1.46 -17.33 -7.15
N GLN A 231 0.24 -17.01 -6.68
CA GLN A 231 -0.75 -16.25 -7.46
C GLN A 231 -0.35 -14.78 -7.65
N LEU A 232 0.23 -14.16 -6.62
CA LEU A 232 0.64 -12.76 -6.65
C LEU A 232 2.02 -12.55 -7.27
N ALA A 233 2.73 -13.62 -7.63
CA ALA A 233 4.04 -13.53 -8.23
C ALA A 233 3.96 -12.79 -9.59
N GLY A 234 4.61 -11.63 -9.67
CA GLY A 234 4.63 -10.80 -10.89
C GLY A 234 3.41 -9.89 -11.07
N VAL A 235 2.46 -9.91 -10.14
CA VAL A 235 1.30 -9.00 -10.17
C VAL A 235 1.67 -7.65 -9.56
N ILE A 236 1.36 -6.57 -10.27
CA ILE A 236 1.46 -5.22 -9.72
C ILE A 236 0.19 -4.96 -8.93
N ILE A 237 0.33 -4.79 -7.61
CA ILE A 237 -0.80 -4.50 -6.74
C ILE A 237 -1.01 -2.98 -6.73
N ASP A 238 -2.08 -2.53 -7.37
CA ASP A 238 -2.58 -1.17 -7.19
C ASP A 238 -3.53 -1.15 -6.01
N VAL A 239 -3.17 -0.36 -5.01
CA VAL A 239 -3.92 -0.31 -3.76
C VAL A 239 -4.89 0.88 -3.79
N ASP A 240 -4.69 1.87 -4.66
CA ASP A 240 -5.45 3.13 -4.71
C ASP A 240 -6.32 3.16 -5.98
N SER A 241 -7.37 2.33 -6.01
CA SER A 241 -8.27 2.15 -7.16
C SER A 241 -9.26 3.31 -7.42
N ASN A 242 -9.22 4.39 -6.64
CA ASN A 242 -10.02 5.60 -6.89
C ASN A 242 -9.34 6.55 -7.91
N VAL A 243 -8.97 6.03 -9.08
CA VAL A 243 -8.53 6.87 -10.21
C VAL A 243 -9.65 6.86 -11.25
N PRO A 244 -10.21 8.03 -11.63
CA PRO A 244 -11.10 8.11 -12.77
C PRO A 244 -10.40 7.53 -14.02
N GLU A 245 -11.10 6.67 -14.76
CA GLU A 245 -10.59 5.90 -15.93
C GLU A 245 -9.99 6.76 -17.06
N ASP A 246 -10.12 8.09 -17.02
CA ASP A 246 -9.73 8.98 -18.11
C ASP A 246 -8.25 9.39 -18.15
N ALA A 247 -7.36 8.65 -17.49
CA ALA A 247 -5.93 8.86 -17.71
C ALA A 247 -5.57 8.35 -19.12
N PRO A 248 -5.11 9.21 -20.06
CA PRO A 248 -4.71 8.74 -21.38
C PRO A 248 -3.62 7.67 -21.21
N PRO A 249 -3.65 6.60 -22.03
CA PRO A 249 -2.63 5.58 -21.98
C PRO A 249 -1.25 6.22 -22.13
N PRO A 250 -0.21 5.69 -21.46
CA PRO A 250 1.14 6.21 -21.63
C PRO A 250 1.47 6.27 -23.13
N PRO A 251 2.07 7.37 -23.62
CA PRO A 251 2.45 7.47 -25.02
C PRO A 251 3.30 6.25 -25.37
N ALA A 252 2.98 5.60 -26.48
CA ALA A 252 3.75 4.47 -26.97
C ALA A 252 5.23 4.90 -27.10
N GLU A 253 6.14 4.07 -26.59
CA GLU A 253 7.57 4.32 -26.70
C GLU A 253 7.94 4.54 -28.18
N GLY A 254 8.19 5.81 -28.56
CA GLY A 254 8.64 6.15 -29.91
C GLY A 254 8.08 7.42 -30.54
N GLU A 255 7.02 8.04 -30.01
CA GLU A 255 6.47 9.27 -30.61
C GLU A 255 6.89 10.53 -29.82
N ALA A 256 8.07 11.06 -30.18
CA ALA A 256 8.40 12.44 -29.84
C ALA A 256 7.57 13.37 -30.75
N VAL A 257 6.47 13.90 -30.23
CA VAL A 257 5.74 14.99 -30.89
C VAL A 257 6.45 16.30 -30.56
N TRP A 258 7.18 16.82 -31.54
CA TRP A 258 7.64 18.20 -31.54
C TRP A 258 6.46 19.05 -32.02
N GLU A 259 5.80 19.77 -31.12
CA GLU A 259 4.86 20.81 -31.53
C GLU A 259 5.67 22.05 -31.92
N ASP A 260 5.68 22.36 -33.21
CA ASP A 260 6.20 23.61 -33.76
C ASP A 260 5.45 24.81 -33.17
N GLU A 261 6.18 25.75 -32.60
CA GLU A 261 5.64 27.05 -32.19
C GLU A 261 5.02 27.79 -33.39
N PRO A 262 3.84 28.42 -33.25
CA PRO A 262 3.31 29.23 -34.33
C PRO A 262 4.14 30.51 -34.47
N SER A 263 4.81 30.62 -35.61
CA SER A 263 5.38 31.86 -36.10
C SER A 263 4.29 32.87 -36.44
N SER A 264 4.41 34.07 -35.87
CA SER A 264 3.77 35.37 -36.20
C SER A 264 2.25 35.51 -36.03
#